data_AF-A0A1Z5KBC1-F1
#
_entry.id   AF-A0A1Z5KBC1-F1
#
_cell.length_a   1.000
_cell.length_b   1.000
_cell.length_c   1.000
_cell.angle_alpha   90.00
_cell.angle_beta   90.00
_cell.angle_gamma   90.00
#
_symmetry.space_group_name_H-M   'P 1'
#
loop_
_entity.id
_entity.type
_entity.pdbx_description
1 polymer ?
#
loop_
_entity_poly.entity_id
_entity_poly.type
_entity_poly.pdbx_seq_one_letter_code
_entity_poly.pdbx_strand_id
1 'polypeptide(L)'
;MAGSEHDDENESALDPSEQLNRPVDNAFNQQRIEAWSPILDPKWVSIALLYLGIIMVPVGYKIDSIQKDVVEMKVTYDAYGHDDDPIVRQCGINNTYNADHNCNITLTAPRDMNPPIFIHYELSNFYQNHRSYYTNRDEYQLRGETITGDDLFCSPLHKLGNIYLNPCGLTANTMFNDIITLVEGKDASGADLQMIEEGIAWGTDLEYKFQPARGFKKEVCPDDIGCTPACCEGEDWSCQEPAVDKRDGLCYRYFYPDEDTVQYLYETYPKIVSPLEHVQNEHFAVWMRIAVNPDFRKLYGWIDQPIAAGEKITFQINNNYVVQRFRGSKTLIMGTTSIFGGRNSTFATVFLGPGYFFIVAGLFFGFKLFYKPRKLADPKYLHLKED
;
A
#
# COMPACT_ATOMS: atom_id res chain seq x y z
N MET A 1 -9.89 -65.89 -50.99
CA MET A 1 -9.94 -65.28 -52.33
C MET A 1 -8.75 -64.37 -52.44
N ALA A 2 -8.03 -64.48 -53.56
CA ALA A 2 -6.74 -63.88 -53.83
C ALA A 2 -6.74 -62.35 -53.80
N GLY A 3 -5.59 -61.79 -53.43
CA GLY A 3 -5.20 -60.39 -53.63
C GLY A 3 -3.69 -60.33 -53.49
N SER A 4 -3.00 -60.36 -54.63
CA SER A 4 -1.57 -60.55 -54.82
C SER A 4 -0.72 -59.37 -54.36
N GLU A 5 0.50 -59.72 -53.94
CA GLU A 5 1.69 -58.87 -53.90
C GLU A 5 1.79 -58.01 -55.17
N HIS A 6 1.95 -56.70 -54.98
CA HIS A 6 2.52 -55.82 -55.98
C HIS A 6 3.79 -55.22 -55.37
N ASP A 7 4.92 -55.70 -55.89
CA ASP A 7 6.26 -55.19 -55.64
C ASP A 7 6.38 -53.76 -56.22
N ASP A 8 6.42 -52.76 -55.35
CA ASP A 8 6.90 -51.41 -55.67
C ASP A 8 8.37 -51.28 -55.23
N GLU A 9 9.25 -52.14 -55.80
CA GLU A 9 10.71 -51.95 -55.75
C GLU A 9 11.17 -51.11 -56.94
N ASN A 10 10.96 -49.79 -56.90
CA ASN A 10 11.88 -48.79 -57.50
C ASN A 10 11.39 -47.35 -57.28
N GLU A 11 11.73 -46.77 -56.13
CA GLU A 11 11.91 -45.31 -56.06
C GLU A 11 13.31 -45.08 -55.48
N SER A 12 14.25 -44.77 -56.37
CA SER A 12 15.62 -44.41 -56.03
C SER A 12 15.59 -43.20 -55.10
N ALA A 13 15.86 -43.41 -53.81
CA ALA A 13 16.07 -42.32 -52.86
C ALA A 13 17.29 -41.51 -53.32
N LEU A 14 17.04 -40.35 -53.93
CA LEU A 14 18.06 -39.33 -54.21
C LEU A 14 18.86 -39.04 -52.94
N ASP A 15 20.17 -38.81 -53.09
CA ASP A 15 21.06 -38.45 -51.98
C ASP A 15 20.43 -37.29 -51.19
N PRO A 16 20.37 -37.34 -49.84
CA PRO A 16 19.84 -36.27 -48.99
C PRO A 16 20.24 -34.83 -49.38
N SER A 17 21.43 -34.68 -49.97
CA SER A 17 21.97 -33.39 -50.42
C SER A 17 21.38 -32.85 -51.72
N GLU A 18 20.68 -33.67 -52.51
CA GLU A 18 20.08 -33.31 -53.81
C GLU A 18 18.58 -32.95 -53.71
N GLN A 19 17.97 -33.09 -52.53
CA GLN A 19 16.55 -32.81 -52.29
C GLN A 19 16.30 -31.33 -51.96
N LEU A 20 15.93 -30.53 -52.96
CA LEU A 20 15.81 -29.06 -52.85
C LEU A 20 14.77 -28.56 -51.81
N ASN A 21 13.71 -29.34 -51.55
CA ASN A 21 12.59 -28.97 -50.66
C ASN A 21 12.56 -29.78 -49.35
N ARG A 22 13.67 -30.44 -48.98
CA ARG A 22 13.71 -31.21 -47.73
C ARG A 22 13.66 -30.26 -46.52
N PRO A 23 12.79 -30.54 -45.51
CA PRO A 23 12.80 -29.80 -44.27
C PRO A 23 14.19 -29.86 -43.62
N VAL A 24 14.67 -28.72 -43.11
CA VAL A 24 15.99 -28.63 -42.49
C VAL A 24 16.09 -29.60 -41.31
N ASP A 25 17.11 -30.46 -41.35
CA ASP A 25 17.33 -31.54 -40.38
C ASP A 25 18.05 -31.04 -39.12
N ASN A 26 17.36 -30.22 -38.32
CA ASN A 26 17.86 -29.70 -37.05
C ASN A 26 17.01 -30.20 -35.87
N ALA A 27 17.62 -30.31 -34.68
CA ALA A 27 16.93 -30.80 -33.47
C ALA A 27 15.63 -30.04 -33.14
N PHE A 28 15.60 -28.73 -33.39
CA PHE A 28 14.41 -27.89 -33.23
C PHE A 28 13.31 -28.22 -34.25
N ASN A 29 13.64 -28.20 -35.55
CA ASN A 29 12.69 -28.43 -36.64
C ASN A 29 12.12 -29.85 -36.63
N GLN A 30 12.90 -30.81 -36.14
CA GLN A 30 12.54 -32.22 -36.06
C GLN A 30 11.98 -32.61 -34.68
N GLN A 31 11.76 -31.65 -33.78
CA GLN A 31 11.22 -31.88 -32.42
C GLN A 31 12.02 -32.89 -31.58
N ARG A 32 13.33 -32.96 -31.81
CA ARG A 32 14.29 -33.81 -31.08
C ARG A 32 15.15 -32.97 -30.13
N ILE A 33 14.57 -31.90 -29.59
CA ILE A 33 15.23 -31.09 -28.55
C ILE A 33 15.44 -31.95 -27.31
N GLU A 34 16.56 -31.73 -26.61
CA GLU A 34 16.78 -32.36 -25.31
C GLU A 34 15.69 -31.91 -24.35
N ALA A 35 14.84 -32.84 -23.96
CA ALA A 35 13.70 -32.58 -23.09
C ALA A 35 13.75 -33.54 -21.90
N TRP A 36 13.42 -33.00 -20.73
CA TRP A 36 13.16 -33.80 -19.54
C TRP A 36 11.65 -34.02 -19.43
N SER A 37 11.21 -35.28 -19.45
CA SER A 37 9.82 -35.67 -19.29
C SER A 37 9.60 -36.31 -17.92
N PRO A 38 9.29 -35.52 -16.87
CA PRO A 38 9.07 -36.06 -15.54
C PRO A 38 7.82 -36.94 -15.52
N ILE A 39 8.01 -38.23 -15.33
CA ILE A 39 6.92 -39.17 -15.08
C ILE A 39 6.62 -39.14 -13.58
N LEU A 40 5.38 -38.79 -13.22
CA LEU A 40 4.94 -38.73 -11.83
C LEU A 40 4.80 -40.15 -11.24
N ASP A 41 5.90 -40.69 -10.72
CA ASP A 41 5.87 -41.92 -9.93
C ASP A 41 5.20 -41.65 -8.57
N PRO A 42 4.16 -42.41 -8.19
CA PRO A 42 3.49 -42.26 -6.91
C PRO A 42 4.43 -42.28 -5.69
N LYS A 43 5.56 -42.98 -5.74
CA LYS A 43 6.57 -42.98 -4.64
C LYS A 43 7.17 -41.60 -4.45
N TRP A 44 7.66 -41.00 -5.53
CA TRP A 44 8.25 -39.67 -5.53
C TRP A 44 7.21 -38.60 -5.18
N VAL A 45 5.99 -38.75 -5.69
CA VAL A 45 4.87 -37.84 -5.34
C VAL A 45 4.54 -37.90 -3.85
N SER A 46 4.44 -39.11 -3.26
CA SER A 46 4.16 -39.26 -1.82
C SER A 46 5.25 -38.63 -0.95
N ILE A 47 6.53 -38.86 -1.28
CA ILE A 47 7.66 -38.26 -0.57
C ILE A 47 7.65 -36.74 -0.68
N ALA A 48 7.43 -36.20 -1.88
CA ALA A 48 7.40 -34.75 -2.11
C ALA A 48 6.26 -34.07 -1.33
N LEU A 49 5.06 -34.67 -1.30
CA LEU A 49 3.93 -34.15 -0.54
C LEU A 49 4.20 -34.16 0.98
N LEU A 50 4.74 -35.26 1.52
CA LEU A 50 5.09 -35.33 2.94
C LEU A 50 6.16 -34.30 3.30
N TYR A 51 7.19 -34.17 2.47
CA TYR A 51 8.26 -33.20 2.68
C TYR A 51 7.73 -31.76 2.71
N LEU A 52 6.90 -31.40 1.72
CA LEU A 52 6.29 -30.07 1.66
C LEU A 52 5.40 -29.79 2.88
N GLY A 53 4.59 -30.76 3.29
CA GLY A 53 3.76 -30.65 4.49
C GLY A 53 4.56 -30.49 5.79
N ILE A 54 5.64 -31.26 5.95
CA ILE A 54 6.55 -31.19 7.13
C ILE A 54 7.25 -29.83 7.22
N ILE A 55 7.49 -29.15 6.10
CA ILE A 55 8.06 -27.79 6.11
C ILE A 55 6.98 -26.73 6.34
N MET A 56 5.84 -26.83 5.66
CA MET A 56 4.80 -25.81 5.73
C MET A 56 4.14 -25.71 7.09
N VAL A 57 3.92 -26.83 7.81
CA VAL A 57 3.22 -26.82 9.10
C VAL A 57 4.02 -26.08 10.20
N PRO A 58 5.31 -26.38 10.46
CA PRO A 58 6.13 -25.63 11.41
C PRO A 58 6.27 -24.14 11.04
N VAL A 59 6.43 -23.84 9.75
CA VAL A 59 6.48 -22.45 9.26
C VAL A 59 5.16 -21.73 9.56
N GLY A 60 4.01 -22.38 9.28
CA GLY A 60 2.69 -21.83 9.57
C GLY A 60 2.48 -21.55 11.05
N TYR A 61 2.88 -22.46 11.94
CA TYR A 61 2.82 -22.22 13.40
C TYR A 61 3.75 -21.11 13.86
N LYS A 62 4.95 -20.98 13.27
CA LYS A 62 5.86 -19.88 13.59
C LYS A 62 5.29 -18.53 13.15
N ILE A 63 4.69 -18.46 11.97
CA ILE A 63 3.99 -17.28 11.48
C ILE A 63 2.82 -16.92 12.41
N ASP A 64 1.98 -17.90 12.79
CA ASP A 64 0.86 -17.69 13.70
C ASP A 64 1.31 -17.11 15.05
N SER A 65 2.40 -17.65 15.62
CA SER A 65 3.01 -17.12 16.85
C SER A 65 3.39 -15.65 16.69
N ILE A 66 4.12 -15.31 15.62
CA ILE A 66 4.55 -13.92 15.35
C ILE A 66 3.33 -12.99 15.19
N GLN A 67 2.28 -13.45 14.52
CA GLN A 67 1.07 -12.66 14.30
C GLN A 67 0.26 -12.42 15.58
N LYS A 68 0.29 -13.36 16.54
CA LYS A 68 -0.37 -13.22 17.85
C LYS A 68 0.35 -12.24 18.77
N ASP A 69 1.65 -12.03 18.57
CA ASP A 69 2.44 -11.06 19.32
C ASP A 69 2.19 -9.61 18.86
N VAL A 70 1.68 -9.41 17.63
CA VAL A 70 1.30 -8.08 17.14
C VAL A 70 0.08 -7.55 17.90
N VAL A 71 0.26 -6.36 18.48
CA VAL A 71 -0.77 -5.60 19.18
C VAL A 71 -1.39 -4.60 18.21
N GLU A 72 -2.71 -4.59 18.10
CA GLU A 72 -3.46 -3.63 17.29
C GLU A 72 -4.67 -3.16 18.11
N MET A 73 -4.75 -1.85 18.34
CA MET A 73 -5.84 -1.17 19.02
C MET A 73 -6.56 -0.30 17.99
N LYS A 74 -7.89 -0.34 17.99
CA LYS A 74 -8.73 0.43 17.06
C LYS A 74 -9.84 1.12 17.83
N VAL A 75 -10.06 2.41 17.56
CA VAL A 75 -11.20 3.18 18.09
C VAL A 75 -11.83 3.98 16.96
N THR A 76 -13.10 3.73 16.71
CA THR A 76 -13.91 4.49 15.77
C THR A 76 -14.42 5.76 16.46
N TYR A 77 -14.13 6.92 15.89
CA TYR A 77 -14.47 8.21 16.50
C TYR A 77 -15.46 9.03 15.68
N ASP A 78 -15.72 8.66 14.43
CA ASP A 78 -16.77 9.26 13.62
C ASP A 78 -17.33 8.19 12.69
N ALA A 79 -18.64 8.03 12.63
CA ALA A 79 -19.28 7.02 11.81
C ALA A 79 -20.70 7.42 11.44
N TYR A 80 -21.10 7.09 10.21
CA TYR A 80 -22.49 7.24 9.79
C TYR A 80 -23.40 6.26 10.54
N GLY A 81 -24.42 6.78 11.23
CA GLY A 81 -25.45 5.97 11.88
C GLY A 81 -24.96 5.10 13.03
N HIS A 82 -23.91 5.54 13.75
CA HIS A 82 -23.36 4.87 14.93
C HIS A 82 -23.33 5.79 16.16
N ASP A 83 -24.36 6.63 16.29
CA ASP A 83 -24.49 7.61 17.40
C ASP A 83 -24.70 6.97 18.79
N ASP A 84 -24.97 5.66 18.82
CA ASP A 84 -25.06 4.88 20.06
C ASP A 84 -23.70 4.69 20.74
N ASP A 85 -22.59 4.74 19.98
CA ASP A 85 -21.25 4.66 20.55
C ASP A 85 -20.89 5.98 21.26
N PRO A 86 -20.53 5.95 22.56
CA PRO A 86 -20.23 7.16 23.31
C PRO A 86 -19.07 7.97 22.73
N ILE A 87 -18.08 7.31 22.12
CA ILE A 87 -16.92 7.97 21.51
C ILE A 87 -17.36 8.65 20.21
N VAL A 88 -18.14 7.97 19.37
CA VAL A 88 -18.69 8.55 18.13
C VAL A 88 -19.59 9.73 18.45
N ARG A 89 -20.43 9.65 19.49
CA ARG A 89 -21.26 10.77 19.93
C ARG A 89 -20.45 11.96 20.45
N GLN A 90 -19.29 11.71 21.06
CA GLN A 90 -18.41 12.76 21.56
C GLN A 90 -17.60 13.42 20.44
N CYS A 91 -17.14 12.64 19.47
CA CYS A 91 -16.17 13.07 18.46
C CYS A 91 -16.79 13.36 17.08
N GLY A 92 -18.00 12.87 16.79
CA GLY A 92 -18.62 12.95 15.47
C GLY A 92 -19.04 14.36 15.09
N ILE A 93 -18.78 14.75 13.84
CA ILE A 93 -19.08 16.11 13.32
C ILE A 93 -20.32 16.17 12.41
N ASN A 94 -20.98 15.03 12.20
CA ASN A 94 -22.10 14.89 11.27
C ASN A 94 -21.73 15.47 9.88
N ASN A 95 -22.53 16.40 9.34
CA ASN A 95 -22.32 17.02 8.02
C ASN A 95 -21.64 18.40 8.10
N THR A 96 -20.99 18.73 9.23
CA THR A 96 -20.37 20.05 9.42
C THR A 96 -18.97 20.04 8.83
N TYR A 97 -18.79 20.70 7.68
CA TYR A 97 -17.47 20.88 7.06
C TYR A 97 -16.61 21.80 7.90
N ASN A 98 -15.33 21.46 8.07
CA ASN A 98 -14.35 22.24 8.85
C ASN A 98 -14.88 22.59 10.25
N ALA A 99 -15.45 21.59 10.93
CA ALA A 99 -16.07 21.76 12.24
C ALA A 99 -15.08 22.20 13.32
N ASP A 100 -13.77 21.95 13.14
CA ASP A 100 -12.72 22.25 14.11
C ASP A 100 -13.01 21.62 15.49
N HIS A 101 -13.63 20.44 15.47
CA HIS A 101 -14.18 19.82 16.67
C HIS A 101 -13.12 18.96 17.34
N ASN A 102 -12.66 19.38 18.51
CA ASN A 102 -11.65 18.67 19.28
C ASN A 102 -12.29 17.60 20.18
N CYS A 103 -11.75 16.39 20.14
CA CYS A 103 -12.11 15.34 21.07
C CYS A 103 -10.88 14.52 21.49
N ASN A 104 -10.95 13.90 22.67
CA ASN A 104 -9.85 13.10 23.22
C ASN A 104 -10.22 11.62 23.19
N ILE A 105 -9.30 10.80 22.69
CA ILE A 105 -9.41 9.34 22.64
C ILE A 105 -8.29 8.74 23.47
N THR A 106 -8.65 7.95 24.47
CA THR A 106 -7.68 7.24 25.31
C THR A 106 -7.66 5.76 24.95
N LEU A 107 -6.49 5.26 24.57
CA LEU A 107 -6.20 3.85 24.32
C LEU A 107 -5.46 3.27 25.53
N THR A 108 -5.74 2.02 25.90
CA THR A 108 -5.01 1.32 26.96
C THR A 108 -4.21 0.17 26.36
N ALA A 109 -2.89 0.19 26.54
CA ALA A 109 -1.99 -0.83 26.00
C ALA A 109 -2.31 -2.20 26.63
N PRO A 110 -2.73 -3.23 25.86
CA PRO A 110 -3.10 -4.53 26.44
C PRO A 110 -1.88 -5.37 26.84
N ARG A 111 -0.73 -5.11 26.23
CA ARG A 111 0.55 -5.82 26.41
C ARG A 111 1.70 -4.85 26.15
N ASP A 112 2.91 -5.23 26.56
CA ASP A 112 4.11 -4.46 26.29
C ASP A 112 4.35 -4.32 24.78
N MET A 113 4.60 -3.09 24.32
CA MET A 113 4.82 -2.77 22.92
C MET A 113 6.25 -2.25 22.73
N ASN A 114 6.99 -2.94 21.86
CA ASN A 114 8.32 -2.52 21.46
C ASN A 114 8.24 -1.58 20.25
N PRO A 115 9.13 -0.58 20.14
CA PRO A 115 9.19 0.32 19.00
C PRO A 115 9.65 -0.42 17.71
N PRO A 116 9.30 0.08 16.51
CA PRO A 116 8.44 1.24 16.26
C PRO A 116 6.94 0.91 16.41
N ILE A 117 6.20 1.83 17.04
CA ILE A 117 4.74 1.73 17.21
C ILE A 117 4.08 2.70 16.24
N PHE A 118 3.20 2.21 15.36
CA PHE A 118 2.64 3.00 14.28
C PHE A 118 1.22 3.47 14.59
N ILE A 119 0.94 4.72 14.25
CA ILE A 119 -0.36 5.36 14.34
C ILE A 119 -0.89 5.49 12.92
N HIS A 120 -2.06 4.90 12.67
CA HIS A 120 -2.75 4.99 11.41
C HIS A 120 -4.15 5.57 11.62
N TYR A 121 -4.66 6.24 10.60
CA TYR A 121 -6.10 6.42 10.47
C TYR A 121 -6.65 5.44 9.44
N GLU A 122 -7.85 4.94 9.67
CA GLU A 122 -8.59 4.09 8.75
C GLU A 122 -9.87 4.81 8.34
N LEU A 123 -10.08 4.89 7.02
CA LEU A 123 -11.32 5.37 6.42
C LEU A 123 -12.05 4.17 5.84
N SER A 124 -13.34 4.06 6.15
CA SER A 124 -14.21 3.05 5.56
C SER A 124 -15.10 3.63 4.47
N ASN A 125 -15.49 2.77 3.53
CA ASN A 125 -16.42 3.10 2.44
C ASN A 125 -15.98 4.28 1.56
N PHE A 126 -14.67 4.48 1.37
CA PHE A 126 -14.10 5.54 0.54
C PHE A 126 -13.31 4.97 -0.65
N TYR A 127 -13.84 5.12 -1.87
CA TYR A 127 -13.35 4.42 -3.06
C TYR A 127 -12.23 5.18 -3.79
N GLN A 128 -11.01 5.15 -3.27
CA GLN A 128 -9.84 5.71 -3.98
C GLN A 128 -9.52 4.96 -5.28
N ASN A 129 -9.85 3.66 -5.34
CA ASN A 129 -9.62 2.79 -6.49
C ASN A 129 -10.59 3.02 -7.66
N HIS A 130 -11.58 3.91 -7.52
CA HIS A 130 -12.49 4.23 -8.60
C HIS A 130 -11.72 4.86 -9.76
N ARG A 131 -11.91 4.37 -11.00
CA ARG A 131 -11.14 4.81 -12.17
C ARG A 131 -11.08 6.33 -12.31
N SER A 132 -12.24 7.00 -12.26
CA SER A 132 -12.31 8.46 -12.37
C SER A 132 -11.71 9.22 -11.20
N TYR A 133 -11.50 8.58 -10.05
CA TYR A 133 -10.80 9.18 -8.92
C TYR A 133 -9.28 9.03 -9.12
N TYR A 134 -8.83 7.81 -9.43
CA TYR A 134 -7.43 7.48 -9.70
C TYR A 134 -6.82 8.31 -10.83
N THR A 135 -7.54 8.47 -11.95
CA THR A 135 -7.03 9.22 -13.12
C THR A 135 -7.09 10.73 -12.95
N ASN A 136 -7.81 11.24 -11.95
CA ASN A 136 -8.08 12.66 -11.79
C ASN A 136 -7.06 13.30 -10.84
N ARG A 137 -5.83 13.35 -11.34
CA ARG A 137 -4.65 13.97 -10.74
C ARG A 137 -3.65 14.24 -11.86
N ASP A 138 -2.87 15.31 -11.74
CA ASP A 138 -1.83 15.63 -12.72
C ASP A 138 -0.45 15.28 -12.16
N GLU A 139 0.28 14.39 -12.83
CA GLU A 139 1.58 13.94 -12.33
C GLU A 139 2.71 14.93 -12.62
N TYR A 140 2.55 15.83 -13.60
CA TYR A 140 3.56 16.83 -13.92
C TYR A 140 3.57 17.95 -12.88
N GLN A 141 2.38 18.39 -12.45
CA GLN A 141 2.26 19.33 -11.33
C GLN A 141 2.91 18.77 -10.05
N LEU A 142 2.70 17.49 -9.76
CA LEU A 142 3.33 16.84 -8.59
C LEU A 142 4.85 16.81 -8.70
N ARG A 143 5.40 16.67 -9.90
CA ARG A 143 6.84 16.77 -10.19
C ARG A 143 7.36 18.21 -10.29
N GLY A 144 6.52 19.21 -9.99
CA GLY A 144 6.90 20.61 -10.01
C GLY A 144 6.98 21.23 -11.41
N GLU A 145 6.55 20.51 -12.45
CA GLU A 145 6.58 21.01 -13.83
C GLU A 145 5.40 21.97 -14.06
N THR A 146 5.67 23.12 -14.69
CA THR A 146 4.64 24.11 -15.01
C THR A 146 3.85 23.64 -16.24
N ILE A 147 2.63 23.17 -16.02
CA ILE A 147 1.66 22.94 -17.11
C ILE A 147 0.56 23.98 -17.01
N THR A 148 0.52 24.85 -18.02
CA THR A 148 -0.56 25.82 -18.23
C THR A 148 -1.56 25.28 -19.26
N GLY A 149 -2.86 25.33 -18.98
CA GLY A 149 -3.91 25.18 -20.00
C GLY A 149 -4.82 23.94 -19.89
N ASP A 150 -5.44 23.58 -21.02
CA ASP A 150 -6.46 22.52 -21.17
C ASP A 150 -5.88 21.09 -21.17
N ASP A 151 -4.54 20.94 -21.18
CA ASP A 151 -3.84 19.65 -21.21
C ASP A 151 -3.73 18.96 -19.83
N LEU A 152 -4.32 19.56 -18.79
CA LEU A 152 -4.33 19.02 -17.44
C LEU A 152 -5.22 17.77 -17.34
N PHE A 153 -4.64 16.65 -16.89
CA PHE A 153 -5.35 15.36 -16.77
C PHE A 153 -6.34 15.28 -15.59
N CYS A 154 -6.55 16.38 -14.89
CA CYS A 154 -7.31 16.48 -13.64
C CYS A 154 -8.69 17.16 -13.79
N SER A 155 -9.33 17.04 -14.95
CA SER A 155 -10.70 17.51 -15.15
C SER A 155 -11.72 16.62 -14.40
N PRO A 156 -12.75 17.20 -13.74
CA PRO A 156 -13.18 18.60 -13.82
C PRO A 156 -12.53 19.55 -12.80
N LEU A 157 -11.77 19.06 -11.82
CA LEU A 157 -11.19 19.88 -10.74
C LEU A 157 -9.79 20.42 -11.09
N HIS A 158 -9.65 21.02 -12.27
CA HIS A 158 -8.44 21.75 -12.66
C HIS A 158 -8.49 23.23 -12.26
N LYS A 159 -9.68 23.79 -12.07
CA LYS A 159 -9.89 25.19 -11.68
C LYS A 159 -11.11 25.37 -10.77
N LEU A 160 -11.05 26.38 -9.91
CA LEU A 160 -12.17 26.87 -9.11
C LEU A 160 -12.49 28.30 -9.56
N GLY A 161 -13.52 28.44 -10.41
CA GLY A 161 -13.80 29.71 -11.07
C GLY A 161 -12.70 30.08 -12.06
N ASN A 162 -11.97 31.16 -11.77
CA ASN A 162 -10.84 31.64 -12.58
C ASN A 162 -9.46 31.26 -12.01
N ILE A 163 -9.42 30.58 -10.86
CA ILE A 163 -8.18 30.20 -10.17
C ILE A 163 -7.87 28.74 -10.51
N TYR A 164 -6.64 28.47 -10.96
CA TYR A 164 -6.13 27.13 -11.21
C TYR A 164 -5.69 26.46 -9.91
N LEU A 165 -5.89 25.15 -9.79
CA LEU A 165 -5.46 24.40 -8.61
C LEU A 165 -4.09 23.75 -8.86
N ASN A 166 -3.19 23.85 -7.88
CA ASN A 166 -1.89 23.18 -7.92
C ASN A 166 -1.52 22.54 -6.55
N PRO A 167 -1.62 21.21 -6.41
CA PRO A 167 -1.97 20.23 -7.43
C PRO A 167 -3.49 20.13 -7.65
N CYS A 168 -3.87 19.90 -8.89
CA CYS A 168 -5.26 19.74 -9.28
C CYS A 168 -5.78 18.31 -9.15
N GLY A 169 -7.11 18.17 -9.21
CA GLY A 169 -7.80 16.90 -9.30
C GLY A 169 -8.46 16.43 -8.01
N LEU A 170 -9.26 15.37 -8.11
CA LEU A 170 -10.06 14.84 -7.00
C LEU A 170 -9.20 14.29 -5.86
N THR A 171 -8.05 13.69 -6.19
CA THR A 171 -7.21 13.05 -5.17
C THR A 171 -6.67 14.08 -4.19
N ALA A 172 -6.05 15.15 -4.68
CA ALA A 172 -5.50 16.22 -3.83
C ALA A 172 -6.61 17.00 -3.08
N ASN A 173 -7.72 17.30 -3.74
CA ASN A 173 -8.83 18.08 -3.16
C ASN A 173 -9.73 17.31 -2.17
N THR A 174 -9.47 16.03 -1.97
CA THR A 174 -10.19 15.22 -0.97
C THR A 174 -9.26 14.66 0.11
N MET A 175 -8.10 15.29 0.29
CA MET A 175 -7.12 14.94 1.31
C MET A 175 -7.76 14.87 2.69
N PHE A 176 -7.41 13.82 3.42
CA PHE A 176 -7.79 13.67 4.82
C PHE A 176 -7.26 14.85 5.64
N ASN A 177 -8.16 15.56 6.33
CA ASN A 177 -7.84 16.81 6.99
C ASN A 177 -8.11 16.86 8.50
N ASP A 178 -8.23 15.70 9.15
CA ASP A 178 -8.22 15.65 10.62
C ASP A 178 -6.78 15.75 11.14
N ILE A 179 -6.63 16.37 12.31
CA ILE A 179 -5.33 16.51 12.98
C ILE A 179 -5.32 15.60 14.19
N ILE A 180 -4.33 14.71 14.29
CA ILE A 180 -4.20 13.76 15.39
C ILE A 180 -2.97 14.19 16.16
N THR A 181 -3.12 14.50 17.44
CA THR A 181 -2.02 14.94 18.30
C THR A 181 -1.92 14.03 19.51
N LEU A 182 -0.70 13.60 19.83
CA LEU A 182 -0.44 12.85 21.06
C LEU A 182 -0.37 13.85 22.23
N VAL A 183 -1.27 13.74 23.20
CA VAL A 183 -1.35 14.69 24.33
C VAL A 183 -0.88 14.09 25.65
N GLU A 184 -1.12 12.79 25.86
CA GLU A 184 -0.70 12.10 27.08
C GLU A 184 -0.23 10.69 26.77
N GLY A 185 0.77 10.25 27.52
CA GLY A 185 1.24 8.88 27.53
C GLY A 185 2.69 8.84 27.98
N LYS A 186 3.07 7.79 28.70
CA LYS A 186 4.43 7.62 29.20
C LYS A 186 5.10 6.39 28.60
N ASP A 187 6.41 6.48 28.43
CA ASP A 187 7.22 5.32 28.08
C ASP A 187 7.39 4.40 29.29
N ALA A 188 8.04 3.25 29.08
CA ALA A 188 8.36 2.31 30.16
C ALA A 188 9.29 2.89 31.26
N SER A 189 9.95 4.03 31.01
CA SER A 189 10.84 4.72 31.94
C SER A 189 10.18 5.90 32.69
N GLY A 190 8.95 6.26 32.31
CA GLY A 190 8.16 7.36 32.87
C GLY A 190 8.35 8.71 32.17
N ALA A 191 9.08 8.76 31.05
CA ALA A 191 9.20 9.93 30.18
C ALA A 191 7.98 10.11 29.28
N ASP A 192 7.68 11.34 28.89
CA ASP A 192 6.52 11.65 28.04
C ASP A 192 6.74 11.12 26.62
N LEU A 193 5.71 10.49 26.06
CA LEU A 193 5.75 9.93 24.73
C LEU A 193 5.78 11.03 23.67
N GLN A 194 6.58 10.83 22.63
CA GLN A 194 6.62 11.72 21.46
C GLN A 194 6.21 10.98 20.20
N MET A 195 5.24 11.55 19.48
CA MET A 195 4.84 11.07 18.17
C MET A 195 5.64 11.80 17.08
N ILE A 196 6.26 11.01 16.22
CA ILE A 196 7.03 11.47 15.07
C ILE A 196 6.12 11.37 13.83
N GLU A 197 5.97 12.47 13.11
CA GLU A 197 5.20 12.57 11.86
C GLU A 197 6.09 12.61 10.60
N GLU A 198 7.41 12.48 10.78
CA GLU A 198 8.39 12.41 9.70
C GLU A 198 8.79 10.96 9.39
N GLY A 199 9.24 10.70 8.17
CA GLY A 199 9.62 9.36 7.72
C GLY A 199 8.43 8.40 7.55
N ILE A 200 7.22 8.94 7.34
CA ILE A 200 6.00 8.19 7.07
C ILE A 200 5.81 7.93 5.57
N ALA A 201 6.35 8.79 4.71
CA ALA A 201 6.34 8.63 3.26
C ALA A 201 7.59 7.88 2.79
N TRP A 202 7.52 7.32 1.57
CA TRP A 202 8.66 6.62 0.99
C TRP A 202 9.64 7.65 0.44
N GLY A 203 10.93 7.53 0.80
CA GLY A 203 11.96 8.46 0.33
C GLY A 203 11.99 8.61 -1.19
N THR A 204 11.73 7.53 -1.94
CA THR A 204 11.66 7.57 -3.41
C THR A 204 10.49 8.39 -3.94
N ASP A 205 9.36 8.43 -3.22
CA ASP A 205 8.22 9.28 -3.63
C ASP A 205 8.56 10.76 -3.43
N LEU A 206 9.21 11.10 -2.30
CA LEU A 206 9.65 12.47 -2.01
C LEU A 206 10.77 12.93 -2.95
N GLU A 207 11.67 12.04 -3.36
CA GLU A 207 12.80 12.38 -4.23
C GLU A 207 12.39 12.53 -5.71
N TYR A 208 11.50 11.66 -6.22
CA TYR A 208 11.23 11.61 -7.67
C TYR A 208 9.83 12.04 -8.09
N LYS A 209 8.83 11.99 -7.20
CA LYS A 209 7.42 12.25 -7.57
C LYS A 209 6.89 13.56 -7.07
N PHE A 210 7.30 13.97 -5.87
CA PHE A 210 6.81 15.18 -5.21
C PHE A 210 7.92 16.23 -5.17
N GLN A 211 7.80 17.26 -5.98
CA GLN A 211 8.78 18.35 -6.08
C GLN A 211 8.08 19.70 -5.99
N PRO A 212 8.75 20.73 -5.43
CA PRO A 212 8.21 22.08 -5.39
C PRO A 212 7.92 22.60 -6.80
N ALA A 213 6.93 23.48 -6.91
CA ALA A 213 6.58 24.11 -8.18
C ALA A 213 7.80 24.84 -8.77
N ARG A 214 8.00 24.74 -10.09
CA ARG A 214 9.09 25.42 -10.79
C ARG A 214 9.02 26.92 -10.57
N GLY A 215 10.08 27.50 -10.02
CA GLY A 215 10.14 28.93 -9.68
C GLY A 215 9.93 29.20 -8.20
N PHE A 216 9.55 28.19 -7.41
CA PHE A 216 9.52 28.29 -5.96
C PHE A 216 10.89 28.66 -5.39
N LYS A 217 10.92 29.60 -4.45
CA LYS A 217 12.12 29.99 -3.71
C LYS A 217 11.80 30.09 -2.22
N LYS A 218 12.75 29.72 -1.37
CA LYS A 218 12.73 29.99 0.07
C LYS A 218 14.07 30.53 0.55
N GLU A 219 14.03 31.43 1.51
CA GLU A 219 15.22 32.03 2.12
C GLU A 219 14.98 32.24 3.62
N VAL A 220 16.03 32.07 4.43
CA VAL A 220 15.95 32.32 5.88
C VAL A 220 15.72 33.80 6.13
N CYS A 221 14.80 34.13 7.02
CA CYS A 221 14.57 35.50 7.46
C CYS A 221 15.84 36.06 8.14
N PRO A 222 16.23 37.31 7.84
CA PRO A 222 17.33 37.97 8.55
C PRO A 222 17.11 37.98 10.07
N ASP A 223 18.15 37.63 10.83
CA ASP A 223 18.09 37.50 12.30
C ASP A 223 17.64 38.79 13.02
N ASP A 224 17.89 39.95 12.41
CA ASP A 224 17.53 41.28 12.92
C ASP A 224 16.03 41.59 12.82
N ILE A 225 15.32 40.99 11.86
CA ILE A 225 13.88 41.15 11.64
C ILE A 225 13.10 40.03 12.35
N GLY A 226 13.70 38.84 12.42
CA GLY A 226 13.08 37.65 12.99
C GLY A 226 11.82 37.21 12.22
N CYS A 227 10.96 36.44 12.89
CA CYS A 227 9.75 35.85 12.31
C CYS A 227 8.55 36.81 12.39
N THR A 228 8.69 37.97 11.74
CA THR A 228 7.65 39.00 11.68
C THR A 228 7.20 39.21 10.22
N PRO A 229 5.99 39.75 9.98
CA PRO A 229 5.53 40.03 8.61
C PRO A 229 6.49 40.91 7.79
N ALA A 230 7.32 41.72 8.46
CA ALA A 230 8.37 42.52 7.83
C ALA A 230 9.40 41.67 7.06
N CYS A 231 9.59 40.39 7.39
CA CYS A 231 10.48 39.50 6.64
C CYS A 231 9.99 39.26 5.19
N CYS A 232 8.67 39.33 4.98
CA CYS A 232 8.02 39.13 3.69
C CYS A 232 7.83 40.45 2.91
N GLU A 233 8.30 41.59 3.43
CA GLU A 233 8.21 42.86 2.71
C GLU A 233 9.17 42.88 1.51
N GLY A 234 8.61 43.13 0.32
CA GLY A 234 9.35 43.30 -0.94
C GLY A 234 8.56 42.77 -2.13
N GLU A 235 8.84 43.28 -3.34
CA GLU A 235 8.17 42.85 -4.58
C GLU A 235 8.64 41.46 -5.06
N ASP A 236 9.72 40.93 -4.48
CA ASP A 236 10.32 39.63 -4.85
C ASP A 236 9.76 38.44 -4.06
N TRP A 237 8.89 38.69 -3.07
CA TRP A 237 8.33 37.66 -2.18
C TRP A 237 6.82 37.63 -2.27
N SER A 238 6.29 36.44 -2.05
CA SER A 238 4.87 36.15 -2.23
C SER A 238 4.19 35.85 -0.89
N CYS A 239 4.97 35.54 0.14
CA CYS A 239 4.48 35.32 1.49
C CYS A 239 3.82 36.58 2.09
N GLN A 240 2.73 36.38 2.83
CA GLN A 240 2.14 37.43 3.68
C GLN A 240 2.72 37.38 5.10
N GLU A 241 2.96 36.16 5.59
CA GLU A 241 3.60 35.89 6.87
C GLU A 241 4.70 34.85 6.63
N PRO A 242 5.86 34.97 7.31
CA PRO A 242 6.93 33.99 7.16
C PRO A 242 6.55 32.68 7.85
N ALA A 243 7.08 31.57 7.35
CA ALA A 243 6.79 30.24 7.86
C ALA A 243 7.98 29.68 8.65
N VAL A 244 7.71 28.98 9.75
CA VAL A 244 8.75 28.29 10.54
C VAL A 244 8.84 26.84 10.07
N ASP A 245 10.05 26.38 9.77
CA ASP A 245 10.30 24.97 9.48
C ASP A 245 10.42 24.19 10.80
N LYS A 246 9.67 23.08 10.92
CA LYS A 246 9.61 22.26 12.13
C LYS A 246 10.93 21.54 12.41
N ARG A 247 11.78 21.36 11.40
CA ARG A 247 13.03 20.56 11.49
C ARG A 247 14.18 21.32 12.11
N ASP A 248 14.39 22.55 11.66
CA ASP A 248 15.49 23.41 12.10
C ASP A 248 15.04 24.52 13.06
N GLY A 249 13.72 24.77 13.16
CA GLY A 249 13.16 25.84 13.96
C GLY A 249 13.44 27.23 13.41
N LEU A 250 13.92 27.34 12.17
CA LEU A 250 14.24 28.61 11.52
C LEU A 250 13.03 29.16 10.78
N CYS A 251 13.02 30.48 10.66
CA CYS A 251 11.97 31.21 9.98
C CYS A 251 12.37 31.50 8.54
N TYR A 252 11.47 31.25 7.60
CA TYR A 252 11.71 31.41 6.17
C TYR A 252 10.67 32.33 5.54
N ARG A 253 11.14 33.20 4.66
CA ARG A 253 10.30 33.82 3.62
C ARG A 253 10.30 32.95 2.38
N TYR A 254 9.22 33.02 1.62
CA TYR A 254 9.02 32.16 0.46
C TYR A 254 8.33 32.90 -0.69
N PHE A 255 8.52 32.36 -1.89
CA PHE A 255 7.95 32.87 -3.13
C PHE A 255 7.35 31.72 -3.93
N TYR A 256 6.06 31.80 -4.24
CA TYR A 256 5.36 30.98 -5.21
C TYR A 256 5.12 31.76 -6.51
N PRO A 257 5.25 31.11 -7.68
CA PRO A 257 4.90 31.74 -8.95
C PRO A 257 3.39 31.83 -9.16
N ASP A 258 2.94 32.82 -9.94
CA ASP A 258 1.57 32.93 -10.45
C ASP A 258 0.44 32.95 -9.39
N GLU A 259 0.71 33.47 -8.18
CA GLU A 259 -0.25 33.48 -7.04
C GLU A 259 -1.59 34.15 -7.36
N ASP A 260 -1.62 35.15 -8.24
CA ASP A 260 -2.86 35.80 -8.66
C ASP A 260 -3.83 34.85 -9.39
N THR A 261 -3.31 33.75 -9.93
CA THR A 261 -4.05 32.84 -10.82
C THR A 261 -4.03 31.39 -10.36
N VAL A 262 -3.16 31.02 -9.41
CA VAL A 262 -2.95 29.65 -8.95
C VAL A 262 -3.10 29.57 -7.45
N GLN A 263 -3.99 28.67 -7.00
CA GLN A 263 -4.12 28.28 -5.61
C GLN A 263 -3.29 27.04 -5.33
N TYR A 264 -2.41 27.13 -4.32
CA TYR A 264 -1.50 26.08 -3.93
C TYR A 264 -2.04 25.19 -2.82
N LEU A 265 -1.39 24.03 -2.62
CA LEU A 265 -1.82 23.02 -1.65
C LEU A 265 -1.92 23.57 -0.21
N TYR A 266 -0.96 24.39 0.21
CA TYR A 266 -0.91 24.95 1.57
C TYR A 266 -2.07 25.90 1.83
N GLU A 267 -2.55 26.63 0.82
CA GLU A 267 -3.72 27.50 0.92
C GLU A 267 -5.02 26.69 1.04
N THR A 268 -5.02 25.50 0.43
CA THR A 268 -6.16 24.56 0.51
C THR A 268 -6.21 23.85 1.86
N TYR A 269 -5.06 23.49 2.43
CA TYR A 269 -4.94 22.78 3.72
C TYR A 269 -3.94 23.46 4.68
N PRO A 270 -4.21 24.69 5.13
CA PRO A 270 -3.23 25.49 5.89
C PRO A 270 -2.90 24.91 7.27
N LYS A 271 -3.78 24.07 7.84
CA LYS A 271 -3.54 23.44 9.14
C LYS A 271 -2.60 22.23 9.08
N ILE A 272 -2.34 21.68 7.89
CA ILE A 272 -1.62 20.40 7.71
C ILE A 272 -0.36 20.58 6.89
N VAL A 273 -0.45 21.36 5.81
CA VAL A 273 0.64 21.54 4.86
C VAL A 273 1.27 22.90 5.11
N SER A 274 2.55 22.90 5.48
CA SER A 274 3.32 24.14 5.56
C SER A 274 3.61 24.69 4.15
N PRO A 275 3.62 26.02 3.96
CA PRO A 275 4.09 26.64 2.73
C PRO A 275 5.53 26.23 2.37
N LEU A 276 6.35 25.78 3.33
CA LEU A 276 7.72 25.35 3.05
C LEU A 276 7.80 23.92 2.49
N GLU A 277 6.83 23.06 2.81
CA GLU A 277 6.83 21.64 2.45
C GLU A 277 6.14 21.37 1.11
N HIS A 278 5.15 22.18 0.72
CA HIS A 278 4.39 21.98 -0.52
C HIS A 278 3.78 20.57 -0.63
N VAL A 279 3.82 19.99 -1.84
CA VAL A 279 3.50 18.61 -2.16
C VAL A 279 4.50 17.61 -1.56
N GLN A 280 5.63 18.06 -1.00
CA GLN A 280 6.59 17.18 -0.31
C GLN A 280 6.18 16.90 1.14
N ASN A 281 5.12 17.54 1.65
CA ASN A 281 4.52 17.17 2.92
C ASN A 281 4.19 15.67 2.94
N GLU A 282 4.68 14.95 3.95
CA GLU A 282 4.62 13.50 3.95
C GLU A 282 3.18 12.96 4.14
N HIS A 283 2.33 13.67 4.88
CA HIS A 283 0.91 13.32 5.01
C HIS A 283 0.20 13.40 3.65
N PHE A 284 0.50 14.43 2.86
CA PHE A 284 0.00 14.55 1.49
C PHE A 284 0.53 13.41 0.60
N ALA A 285 1.83 13.11 0.66
CA ALA A 285 2.42 12.01 -0.11
C ALA A 285 1.78 10.64 0.22
N VAL A 286 1.52 10.36 1.51
CA VAL A 286 0.83 9.15 1.97
C VAL A 286 -0.61 9.09 1.45
N TRP A 287 -1.31 10.23 1.40
CA TRP A 287 -2.65 10.34 0.85
C TRP A 287 -2.70 10.07 -0.66
N MET A 288 -1.78 10.67 -1.42
CA MET A 288 -1.71 10.58 -2.89
C MET A 288 -1.44 9.16 -3.40
N ARG A 289 -0.94 8.26 -2.55
CA ARG A 289 -0.83 6.84 -2.87
C ARG A 289 -2.20 6.17 -2.80
N ILE A 290 -2.79 5.85 -3.94
CA ILE A 290 -4.14 5.28 -3.99
C ILE A 290 -4.23 3.92 -3.27
N ALA A 291 -5.24 3.77 -2.41
CA ALA A 291 -5.60 2.50 -1.78
C ALA A 291 -6.38 1.59 -2.74
N VAL A 292 -6.19 0.27 -2.59
CA VAL A 292 -6.83 -0.75 -3.43
C VAL A 292 -8.26 -1.06 -2.98
N ASN A 293 -8.54 -0.91 -1.69
CA ASN A 293 -9.81 -1.25 -1.05
C ASN A 293 -10.54 0.02 -0.58
N PRO A 294 -11.89 -0.01 -0.50
CA PRO A 294 -12.67 1.11 0.04
C PRO A 294 -12.45 1.35 1.52
N ASP A 295 -12.11 0.28 2.25
CA ASP A 295 -11.65 0.35 3.63
C ASP A 295 -10.13 0.26 3.61
N PHE A 296 -9.47 1.33 4.01
CA PHE A 296 -8.02 1.41 3.97
C PHE A 296 -7.50 2.20 5.15
N ARG A 297 -6.26 1.88 5.53
CA ARG A 297 -5.51 2.61 6.53
C ARG A 297 -4.32 3.33 5.92
N LYS A 298 -3.96 4.45 6.53
CA LYS A 298 -2.84 5.32 6.13
C LYS A 298 -2.01 5.63 7.36
N LEU A 299 -0.69 5.61 7.20
CA LEU A 299 0.22 5.94 8.26
C LEU A 299 0.13 7.45 8.54
N TYR A 300 -0.05 7.81 9.80
CA TYR A 300 -0.09 9.21 10.25
C TYR A 300 1.19 9.59 10.98
N GLY A 301 1.68 8.69 11.83
CA GLY A 301 2.90 8.92 12.61
C GLY A 301 3.35 7.64 13.30
N TRP A 302 4.43 7.73 14.06
CA TRP A 302 4.98 6.60 14.79
C TRP A 302 5.69 7.05 16.07
N ILE A 303 5.90 6.12 16.98
CA ILE A 303 6.55 6.34 18.27
C ILE A 303 7.75 5.40 18.36
N ASP A 304 8.93 5.95 18.68
CA ASP A 304 10.20 5.21 18.82
C ASP A 304 10.49 4.75 20.26
N GLN A 305 9.51 4.91 21.15
CA GLN A 305 9.64 4.61 22.57
C GLN A 305 8.81 3.37 22.96
N PRO A 306 9.32 2.51 23.87
CA PRO A 306 8.58 1.35 24.34
C PRO A 306 7.44 1.76 25.29
N ILE A 307 6.30 1.07 25.16
CA ILE A 307 5.10 1.34 25.98
C ILE A 307 4.78 0.09 26.81
N ALA A 308 4.66 0.26 28.13
CA ALA A 308 4.33 -0.82 29.05
C ALA A 308 2.84 -1.20 29.00
N ALA A 309 2.52 -2.45 29.30
CA ALA A 309 1.15 -2.92 29.44
C ALA A 309 0.39 -2.12 30.52
N GLY A 310 -0.85 -1.74 30.21
CA GLY A 310 -1.73 -0.96 31.07
C GLY A 310 -1.57 0.56 30.95
N GLU A 311 -0.55 1.04 30.23
CA GLU A 311 -0.37 2.48 30.00
C GLU A 311 -1.52 3.06 29.19
N LYS A 312 -1.94 4.27 29.57
CA LYS A 312 -3.00 5.01 28.89
C LYS A 312 -2.39 6.06 27.97
N ILE A 313 -2.67 5.94 26.69
CA ILE A 313 -2.22 6.88 25.67
C ILE A 313 -3.42 7.69 25.20
N THR A 314 -3.39 9.00 25.38
CA THR A 314 -4.47 9.90 24.97
C THR A 314 -4.05 10.67 23.72
N PHE A 315 -4.87 10.57 22.68
CA PHE A 315 -4.77 11.37 21.46
C PHE A 315 -5.88 12.41 21.44
N GLN A 316 -5.55 13.65 21.11
CA GLN A 316 -6.53 14.68 20.76
C GLN A 316 -6.69 14.70 19.24
N ILE A 317 -7.92 14.49 18.79
CA ILE A 317 -8.30 14.57 17.38
C ILE A 317 -9.06 15.87 17.15
N ASN A 318 -8.57 16.66 16.21
CA ASN A 318 -9.29 17.76 15.61
C ASN A 318 -10.05 17.24 14.38
N ASN A 319 -11.35 17.04 14.53
CA ASN A 319 -12.20 16.42 13.53
C ASN A 319 -12.73 17.47 12.53
N ASN A 320 -12.38 17.33 11.23
CA ASN A 320 -12.79 18.17 10.11
C ASN A 320 -13.35 17.39 8.90
N TYR A 321 -12.96 16.13 8.72
CA TYR A 321 -13.22 15.33 7.53
C TYR A 321 -14.59 14.65 7.59
N VAL A 322 -15.55 15.14 6.79
CA VAL A 322 -16.93 14.66 6.83
C VAL A 322 -17.10 13.29 6.14
N VAL A 323 -17.59 12.29 6.88
CA VAL A 323 -17.82 10.91 6.36
C VAL A 323 -19.28 10.56 6.07
N GLN A 324 -20.22 11.41 6.51
CA GLN A 324 -21.65 11.14 6.41
C GLN A 324 -22.15 11.00 4.96
N ARG A 325 -21.58 11.76 4.01
CA ARG A 325 -22.00 11.75 2.60
C ARG A 325 -21.80 10.40 1.91
N PHE A 326 -20.72 9.70 2.23
CA PHE A 326 -20.42 8.39 1.67
C PHE A 326 -20.74 7.25 2.64
N ARG A 327 -21.42 7.54 3.77
CA ARG A 327 -21.79 6.56 4.79
C ARG A 327 -20.58 5.74 5.26
N GLY A 328 -19.47 6.42 5.53
CA GLY A 328 -18.25 5.81 6.02
C GLY A 328 -18.05 6.01 7.52
N SER A 329 -16.85 5.66 7.97
CA SER A 329 -16.36 5.84 9.33
C SER A 329 -14.88 6.18 9.34
N LYS A 330 -14.45 6.75 10.46
CA LYS A 330 -13.07 7.10 10.76
C LYS A 330 -12.64 6.40 12.03
N THR A 331 -11.50 5.73 11.95
CA THR A 331 -10.97 4.90 13.02
C THR A 331 -9.52 5.27 13.26
N LEU A 332 -9.16 5.55 14.51
CA LEU A 332 -7.78 5.67 14.94
C LEU A 332 -7.25 4.27 15.23
N ILE A 333 -6.10 3.92 14.66
CA ILE A 333 -5.45 2.63 14.85
C ILE A 333 -4.04 2.86 15.37
N MET A 334 -3.70 2.19 16.46
CA MET A 334 -2.35 2.18 17.02
C MET A 334 -1.90 0.74 17.17
N GLY A 335 -0.70 0.42 16.70
CA GLY A 335 -0.21 -0.94 16.81
C GLY A 335 1.24 -1.13 16.42
N THR A 336 1.78 -2.27 16.82
CA THR A 336 3.11 -2.72 16.40
C THR A 336 3.03 -3.43 15.05
N THR A 337 4.18 -3.66 14.43
CA THR A 337 4.28 -4.51 13.25
C THR A 337 5.22 -5.67 13.50
N SER A 338 5.06 -6.70 12.68
CA SER A 338 5.99 -7.81 12.57
C SER A 338 6.75 -7.72 11.24
N ILE A 339 7.68 -8.65 11.02
CA ILE A 339 8.36 -8.82 9.72
C ILE A 339 7.39 -9.06 8.55
N PHE A 340 6.15 -9.46 8.83
CA PHE A 340 5.10 -9.68 7.84
C PHE A 340 4.10 -8.51 7.76
N GLY A 341 4.42 -7.39 8.40
CA GLY A 341 3.55 -6.22 8.51
C GLY A 341 2.64 -6.28 9.75
N GLY A 342 1.47 -5.66 9.65
CA GLY A 342 0.49 -5.62 10.74
C GLY A 342 -0.18 -6.97 11.01
N ARG A 343 -1.09 -6.98 11.98
CA ARG A 343 -1.79 -8.19 12.43
C ARG A 343 -2.65 -8.78 11.31
N ASN A 344 -2.30 -9.98 10.85
CA ASN A 344 -3.04 -10.73 9.85
C ASN A 344 -2.92 -12.26 10.10
N SER A 345 -3.90 -12.82 10.81
CA SER A 345 -3.95 -14.25 11.10
C SER A 345 -4.19 -15.12 9.87
N THR A 346 -4.78 -14.57 8.80
CA THR A 346 -5.08 -15.31 7.57
C THR A 346 -3.82 -15.84 6.90
N PHE A 347 -2.70 -15.12 7.04
CA PHE A 347 -1.42 -15.54 6.45
C PHE A 347 -0.94 -16.88 7.00
N ALA A 348 -1.10 -17.13 8.31
CA ALA A 348 -0.77 -18.42 8.90
C ALA A 348 -1.66 -19.56 8.39
N THR A 349 -2.97 -19.29 8.22
CA THR A 349 -3.94 -20.27 7.71
C THR A 349 -3.58 -20.77 6.32
N VAL A 350 -3.00 -19.91 5.46
CA VAL A 350 -2.55 -20.26 4.10
C VAL A 350 -1.38 -21.26 4.12
N PHE A 351 -0.58 -21.31 5.18
CA PHE A 351 0.47 -22.33 5.33
C PHE A 351 -0.04 -23.61 5.99
N LEU A 352 -0.85 -23.46 7.04
CA LEU A 352 -1.36 -24.60 7.81
C LEU A 352 -2.33 -25.46 7.00
N GLY A 353 -3.30 -24.85 6.30
CA GLY A 353 -4.33 -25.58 5.55
C GLY A 353 -3.75 -26.51 4.48
N PRO A 354 -3.02 -25.99 3.48
CA PRO A 354 -2.31 -26.79 2.48
C PRO A 354 -1.27 -27.73 3.11
N GLY A 355 -0.57 -27.30 4.17
CA GLY A 355 0.39 -28.15 4.88
C GLY A 355 -0.23 -29.44 5.41
N TYR A 356 -1.36 -29.35 6.12
CA TYR A 356 -2.08 -30.54 6.58
C TYR A 356 -2.63 -31.37 5.43
N PHE A 357 -3.16 -30.72 4.40
CA PHE A 357 -3.64 -31.42 3.20
C PHE A 357 -2.51 -32.25 2.55
N PHE A 358 -1.30 -31.71 2.42
CA PHE A 358 -0.16 -32.42 1.85
C PHE A 358 0.29 -33.60 2.71
N ILE A 359 0.27 -33.47 4.04
CA ILE A 359 0.56 -34.60 4.93
C ILE A 359 -0.47 -35.72 4.74
N VAL A 360 -1.76 -35.40 4.78
CA VAL A 360 -2.85 -36.38 4.62
C VAL A 360 -2.80 -37.05 3.24
N ALA A 361 -2.63 -36.26 2.17
CA ALA A 361 -2.51 -36.79 0.81
C ALA A 361 -1.26 -37.65 0.64
N GLY A 362 -0.11 -37.22 1.18
CA GLY A 362 1.14 -37.97 1.16
C GLY A 362 1.04 -39.32 1.86
N LEU A 363 0.42 -39.35 3.05
CA LEU A 363 0.13 -40.58 3.79
C LEU A 363 -0.86 -41.49 3.05
N PHE A 364 -1.91 -40.93 2.45
CA PHE A 364 -2.87 -41.68 1.66
C PHE A 364 -2.23 -42.36 0.45
N PHE A 365 -1.42 -41.63 -0.34
CA PHE A 365 -0.70 -42.22 -1.47
C PHE A 365 0.29 -43.29 -1.02
N GLY A 366 1.04 -43.04 0.06
CA GLY A 366 1.96 -44.01 0.65
C GLY A 366 1.24 -45.30 1.10
N PHE A 367 0.10 -45.16 1.79
CA PHE A 367 -0.73 -46.29 2.19
C PHE A 367 -1.28 -47.06 1.00
N LYS A 368 -1.78 -46.37 -0.04
CA LYS A 368 -2.27 -47.00 -1.26
C LYS A 368 -1.18 -47.78 -2.00
N LEU A 369 0.04 -47.23 -2.07
CA LEU A 369 1.22 -47.87 -2.64
C LEU A 369 1.60 -49.14 -1.88
N PHE A 370 1.48 -49.14 -0.56
CA PHE A 370 1.75 -50.29 0.29
C PHE A 370 0.67 -51.38 0.14
N TYR A 371 -0.61 -50.99 0.15
CA TYR A 371 -1.73 -51.95 0.15
C TYR A 371 -2.01 -52.57 -1.23
N LYS A 372 -1.92 -51.79 -2.31
CA LYS A 372 -2.16 -52.26 -3.69
C LYS A 372 -1.20 -51.58 -4.68
N PRO A 373 0.07 -52.00 -4.72
CA PRO A 373 1.03 -51.46 -5.68
C PRO A 373 0.61 -51.83 -7.11
N ARG A 374 0.55 -50.83 -8.00
CA ARG A 374 0.43 -51.06 -9.44
C ARG A 374 1.83 -51.11 -10.06
N LYS A 375 2.05 -52.06 -10.97
CA LYS A 375 3.28 -52.10 -11.77
C LYS A 375 3.29 -50.93 -12.76
N LEU A 376 4.37 -50.13 -12.76
CA LEU A 376 4.55 -49.08 -13.77
C LEU A 376 4.70 -49.72 -15.16
N ALA A 377 4.14 -49.05 -16.17
CA ALA A 377 4.13 -49.50 -17.58
C ALA A 377 3.51 -50.90 -17.81
N ASP A 378 2.49 -51.27 -17.03
CA ASP A 378 1.75 -52.52 -17.24
C ASP A 378 0.91 -52.45 -18.54
N PRO A 379 1.23 -53.28 -19.57
CA PRO A 379 0.56 -53.23 -20.87
C PRO A 379 -0.93 -53.63 -20.80
N LYS A 380 -1.37 -54.27 -19.70
CA LYS A 380 -2.78 -54.65 -19.49
C LYS A 380 -3.74 -53.45 -19.51
N TYR A 381 -3.23 -52.26 -19.24
CA TYR A 381 -4.01 -51.02 -19.22
C TYR A 381 -3.85 -50.17 -20.48
N LEU A 382 -3.16 -50.68 -21.50
CA LEU A 382 -3.12 -50.05 -22.81
C LEU A 382 -4.44 -50.37 -23.52
N HIS A 383 -5.24 -49.34 -23.76
CA HIS A 383 -6.39 -49.45 -24.64
C HIS A 383 -5.87 -49.40 -26.08
N LEU A 384 -5.70 -50.57 -26.69
CA LEU A 384 -5.57 -50.66 -28.13
C LEU A 384 -6.95 -50.34 -28.73
N LYS A 385 -6.96 -49.56 -29.81
CA LYS A 385 -8.14 -49.47 -30.66
C LYS A 385 -8.32 -50.89 -31.23
N GLU A 386 -9.35 -51.60 -30.80
CA GLU A 386 -9.74 -52.84 -31.47
C GLU A 386 -10.15 -52.45 -32.91
N ASP A 387 -9.59 -53.16 -33.90
CA ASP A 387 -9.84 -52.93 -35.34
C ASP A 387 -11.30 -53.18 -35.75
#